data_AF-A0A961X2X5-F1
#
_entry.id   AF-A0A961X2X5-F1
#
_cell.length_a   1.000
_cell.length_b   1.000
_cell.length_c   1.000
_cell.angle_alpha   90.00
_cell.angle_beta   90.00
_cell.angle_gamma   90.00
#
_symmetry.space_group_name_H-M   'P 1'
#
loop_
_entity.id
_entity.type
_entity.pdbx_description
1 polymer ?
#
loop_
_entity_poly.entity_id
_entity_poly.type
_entity_poly.pdbx_seq_one_letter_code
_entity_poly.pdbx_strand_id
1 'polypeptide(L)' 'AEEGAAILLITSDLPEMVDVADRVLVMDGYRIRGEVENNRNYEHVSTAVMGLIHGHKTA' A
#
# COMPACT_ATOMS: atom_id res chain seq x y z
N ALA A 1 6.89 26.77 -10.39
CA ALA A 1 6.66 25.68 -9.43
C ALA A 1 5.56 24.80 -10.02
N GLU A 2 5.93 23.66 -10.60
CA GLU A 2 5.03 22.75 -11.35
C GLU A 2 5.14 21.30 -10.86
N GLU A 3 5.64 21.07 -9.65
CA GLU A 3 5.97 19.70 -9.18
C GLU A 3 4.75 18.86 -8.76
N GLY A 4 3.53 19.32 -9.06
CA GLY A 4 2.30 18.68 -8.59
C GLY A 4 2.13 18.76 -7.07
N ALA A 5 0.98 18.30 -6.57
CA ALA A 5 0.72 18.18 -5.15
C ALA A 5 0.79 16.70 -4.74
N ALA A 6 1.46 16.41 -3.62
CA ALA A 6 1.40 15.09 -3.03
C ALA A 6 0.02 14.87 -2.39
N ILE A 7 -0.58 13.69 -2.64
CA ILE A 7 -1.87 13.29 -2.07
C ILE A 7 -1.63 12.15 -1.08
N LEU A 8 -2.18 12.28 0.14
CA LEU A 8 -2.25 11.20 1.11
C LEU A 8 -3.68 10.65 1.11
N LEU A 9 -3.85 9.45 0.57
CA LEU A 9 -5.09 8.69 0.61
C LEU A 9 -5.06 7.72 1.79
N ILE A 10 -6.12 7.72 2.61
CA ILE A 10 -6.34 6.73 3.65
C ILE A 10 -7.62 5.97 3.30
N THR A 11 -7.47 4.72 2.90
CA THR A 11 -8.57 3.84 2.50
C THR A 11 -8.30 2.41 2.96
N SER A 12 -9.36 1.62 3.11
CA SER A 12 -9.30 0.15 3.28
C SER A 12 -9.71 -0.60 2.02
N ASP A 13 -10.10 0.11 0.96
CA ASP A 13 -10.46 -0.45 -0.34
C ASP A 13 -9.18 -0.73 -1.14
N LEU A 14 -8.75 -1.99 -1.14
CA LEU A 14 -7.53 -2.41 -1.83
C LEU A 14 -7.62 -2.19 -3.36
N PRO A 15 -8.73 -2.53 -4.06
CA PRO A 15 -8.88 -2.22 -5.47
C PRO A 15 -8.64 -0.73 -5.80
N GLU A 16 -9.32 0.18 -5.10
CA GLU A 16 -9.18 1.62 -5.32
C GLU A 16 -7.73 2.09 -5.11
N MET A 17 -7.11 1.67 -4.02
CA MET A 17 -5.73 2.02 -3.68
C MET A 17 -4.74 1.55 -4.76
N VAL A 18 -4.93 0.35 -5.29
CA VAL A 18 -4.06 -0.21 -6.35
C VAL A 18 -4.16 0.60 -7.64
N ASP A 19 -5.32 1.17 -7.95
CA ASP A 19 -5.53 1.93 -9.19
C ASP A 19 -4.88 3.33 -9.15
N VAL A 20 -4.90 3.98 -7.98
CA VAL A 20 -4.56 5.42 -7.87
C VAL A 20 -3.23 5.72 -7.18
N ALA A 21 -2.74 4.85 -6.29
CA ALA A 21 -1.56 5.14 -5.50
C ALA A 21 -0.27 4.86 -6.28
N ASP A 22 0.78 5.64 -6.05
CA ASP A 22 2.12 5.30 -6.53
C ASP A 22 2.79 4.24 -5.62
N ARG A 23 2.52 4.32 -4.31
CA ARG A 23 3.11 3.47 -3.27
C ARG A 23 2.10 3.27 -2.14
N VAL A 24 2.21 2.16 -1.42
CA VAL A 24 1.29 1.78 -0.35
C VAL A 24 2.05 1.59 0.96
N LEU A 25 1.62 2.29 2.01
CA LEU A 25 2.15 2.14 3.36
C LEU A 25 1.14 1.35 4.21
N VAL A 26 1.57 0.26 4.83
CA VAL A 26 0.71 -0.57 5.68
C VAL A 26 0.90 -0.16 7.13
N MET A 27 -0.21 0.15 7.82
CA MET A 27 -0.22 0.50 9.23
C MET A 27 -0.83 -0.61 10.09
N ASP A 28 -0.22 -0.88 11.25
CA ASP A 28 -0.77 -1.75 12.30
C ASP A 28 -0.20 -1.33 13.66
N GLY A 29 -1.02 -1.39 14.71
CA GLY A 29 -0.62 -1.03 16.07
C GLY A 29 -0.02 0.38 16.19
N TYR A 30 -0.61 1.35 15.48
CA TYR A 30 -0.13 2.75 15.40
C TYR A 30 1.29 2.91 14.83
N ARG A 31 1.76 1.94 14.03
CA ARG A 31 3.08 1.97 13.39
C ARG A 31 2.98 1.58 11.91
N ILE A 32 3.89 2.12 11.10
CA ILE A 32 4.10 1.65 9.73
C ILE A 32 4.83 0.31 9.81
N ARG A 33 4.19 -0.74 9.29
CA ARG A 33 4.77 -2.10 9.23
C ARG A 33 5.71 -2.28 8.06
N GLY A 34 5.43 -1.58 6.96
CA GLY A 34 6.22 -1.67 5.75
C GLY A 34 5.58 -0.88 4.63
N GLU A 35 6.26 -0.95 3.49
CA GLU A 35 5.85 -0.30 2.26
C GLU A 35 5.81 -1.33 1.14
N VAL A 36 4.83 -1.20 0.26
CA VAL A 36 4.65 -2.00 -0.95
C VAL A 36 4.72 -1.06 -2.15
N GLU A 37 5.60 -1.38 -3.09
CA GLU A 37 5.63 -0.71 -4.40
C GLU A 37 4.35 -1.07 -5.16
N ASN A 38 3.60 -0.07 -5.62
CA ASN A 38 2.36 -0.32 -6.34
C ASN A 38 2.62 -0.49 -7.83
N ASN A 39 2.82 -1.73 -8.26
CA ASN A 39 2.94 -2.08 -9.68
C ASN A 39 1.57 -2.16 -10.41
N ARG A 40 0.48 -1.73 -9.77
CA ARG A 40 -0.90 -1.78 -10.26
C ARG A 40 -1.41 -3.20 -10.59
N ASN A 41 -0.74 -4.23 -10.09
CA ASN A 41 -1.24 -5.60 -10.10
C ASN A 41 -1.92 -5.90 -8.77
N TYR A 42 -3.25 -6.00 -8.81
CA TYR A 42 -4.05 -6.24 -7.61
C TYR A 42 -3.64 -7.51 -6.84
N GLU A 43 -3.39 -8.62 -7.53
CA GLU A 43 -3.03 -9.89 -6.89
C GLU A 43 -1.69 -9.77 -6.16
N HIS A 44 -0.69 -9.16 -6.80
CA HIS A 44 0.62 -8.94 -6.20
C HIS A 44 0.52 -8.03 -4.96
N VAL A 45 -0.10 -6.85 -5.13
CA VAL A 45 -0.15 -5.84 -4.07
C VAL A 45 -0.99 -6.31 -2.90
N SER A 46 -2.15 -6.92 -3.15
CA SER A 46 -3.00 -7.46 -2.09
C SER A 46 -2.29 -8.56 -1.29
N THR A 47 -1.54 -9.44 -1.95
CA THR A 47 -0.73 -10.47 -1.28
C THR A 47 0.35 -9.85 -0.38
N ALA A 48 1.08 -8.85 -0.89
CA ALA A 48 2.11 -8.16 -0.12
C ALA A 48 1.53 -7.41 1.10
N VAL A 49 0.41 -6.68 0.90
CA VAL A 49 -0.29 -5.98 1.98
C VAL A 49 -0.80 -6.96 3.03
N MET A 50 -1.44 -8.05 2.63
CA MET A 50 -1.91 -9.08 3.56
C MET A 50 -0.77 -9.73 4.34
N GLY A 51 0.38 -9.95 3.70
CA GLY A 51 1.60 -10.42 4.37
C GLY A 51 2.06 -9.48 5.48
N LEU A 52 2.05 -8.16 5.23
CA LEU A 52 2.41 -7.14 6.22
C LEU A 52 1.40 -7.04 7.37
N ILE A 53 0.10 -7.23 7.10
CA ILE A 53 -0.96 -7.20 8.13
C ILE A 53 -0.87 -8.42 9.04
N HIS A 54 -0.70 -9.62 8.48
CA HIS A 54 -0.72 -10.88 9.24
C HIS A 54 0.66 -11.27 9.79
N GLY A 55 1.72 -10.55 9.42
CA GLY A 55 3.09 -10.84 9.87
C GLY A 55 3.74 -12.05 9.18
N HIS A 56 3.21 -12.47 8.02
CA HIS A 56 3.87 -13.48 7.20
C HIS A 56 5.00 -12.81 6.41
N LYS A 57 6.24 -13.09 6.81
CA LYS A 57 7.42 -12.78 6.01
C LYS A 57 7.36 -13.69 4.78
N THR A 58 6.91 -13.18 3.63
CA THR A 58 7.09 -13.86 2.36
C THR A 58 8.59 -14.08 2.18
N ALA A 59 8.98 -15.35 2.19
CA ALA A 59 10.35 -15.81 2.00
C ALA A 59 10.74 -15.71 0.51
#